data_AF-A0A966D839-F1
#
_entry.id   AF-A0A966D839-F1
#
_cell.length_a   1.000
_cell.length_b   1.000
_cell.length_c   1.000
_cell.angle_alpha   90.00
_cell.angle_beta   90.00
_cell.angle_gamma   90.00
#
_symmetry.space_group_name_H-M   'P 1'
#
loop_
_entity.id
_entity.type
_entity.pdbx_description
1 polymer ?
#
loop_
_entity_poly.entity_id
_entity_poly.type
_entity_poly.pdbx_seq_one_letter_code
_entity_poly.pdbx_strand_id
1 'polypeptide(L)'
;MNLQQLFSKLEIIDSDSLILLSENDWKNKVNFPSRVVRLLEDTEKWTPQAVFCLDNKPLILFFDNPKKPKYLHKAIWNFNEAPIVVIIENDLVTVFNGFAIDENTELLKKLGSNDVLNDLNYFKLVTGKTFEKYNNDFTYQNRVDYKLLKNIEDTQNELIKKIDFNRKTANALLGKIIFIRYLIDRNVKLNFEGESKEWTNSELCYLLRDKKRTLKFFEYLQDKDKGFNGD
;
A
#
# COMPACT_ATOMS: atom_id res chain seq x y z
N MET A 1 17.55 -22.08 -0.30
CA MET A 1 17.38 -21.71 -1.71
C MET A 1 17.68 -20.23 -1.82
N ASN A 2 18.58 -19.82 -2.72
CA ASN A 2 18.89 -18.40 -2.96
C ASN A 2 18.07 -17.82 -4.14
N LEU A 3 18.16 -16.51 -4.38
CA LEU A 3 17.43 -15.84 -5.46
C LEU A 3 17.76 -16.38 -6.85
N GLN A 4 19.03 -16.67 -7.15
CA GLN A 4 19.42 -17.22 -8.46
C GLN A 4 18.77 -18.58 -8.71
N GLN A 5 18.79 -19.47 -7.71
CA GLN A 5 18.11 -20.77 -7.76
C GLN A 5 16.59 -20.60 -7.92
N LEU A 6 16.00 -19.60 -7.26
CA LEU A 6 14.58 -19.27 -7.42
C LEU A 6 14.26 -18.83 -8.85
N PHE A 7 15.03 -17.91 -9.43
CA PHE A 7 14.81 -17.43 -10.80
C PHE A 7 14.94 -18.57 -11.81
N SER A 8 15.96 -19.42 -11.67
CA SER A 8 16.08 -20.63 -12.49
C SER A 8 14.88 -21.56 -12.34
N LYS A 9 14.38 -21.79 -11.12
CA LYS A 9 13.19 -22.63 -10.87
C LYS A 9 11.92 -22.05 -11.48
N LEU A 10 11.80 -20.73 -11.51
CA LEU A 10 10.68 -20.04 -12.15
C LEU A 10 10.86 -19.93 -13.67
N GLU A 11 11.96 -20.43 -14.23
CA GLU A 11 12.30 -20.26 -15.66
C GLU A 11 12.33 -18.78 -16.08
N ILE A 12 12.61 -17.89 -15.12
CA ILE A 12 12.81 -16.46 -15.36
C ILE A 12 14.29 -16.28 -15.60
N ILE A 13 14.69 -16.30 -16.87
CA ILE A 13 16.06 -16.06 -17.30
C ILE A 13 16.19 -14.57 -17.62
N ASP A 14 17.36 -14.00 -17.34
CA ASP A 14 17.84 -12.65 -17.67
C ASP A 14 17.15 -12.09 -18.93
N SER A 15 16.03 -11.43 -18.70
CA SER A 15 15.08 -10.93 -19.70
C SER A 15 14.71 -9.52 -19.29
N ASP A 16 14.30 -8.69 -20.24
CA ASP A 16 13.82 -7.32 -19.99
C ASP A 16 12.68 -7.26 -18.95
N SER A 17 12.10 -8.41 -18.60
CA SER A 17 11.07 -8.57 -17.57
C SER A 17 11.61 -8.71 -16.15
N LEU A 18 12.83 -9.20 -15.92
CA LEU A 18 13.41 -9.33 -14.58
C LEU A 18 14.33 -8.16 -14.26
N ILE A 19 13.95 -7.36 -13.26
CA ILE A 19 14.63 -6.12 -12.90
C ILE A 19 15.28 -6.28 -11.54
N LEU A 20 16.61 -6.23 -11.50
CA LEU A 20 17.37 -6.25 -10.24
C LEU A 20 17.45 -4.83 -9.68
N LEU A 21 16.87 -4.60 -8.51
CA LEU A 21 16.77 -3.25 -7.93
C LEU A 21 18.09 -2.76 -7.32
N SER A 22 19.08 -3.64 -7.21
CA SER A 22 20.45 -3.28 -6.84
C SER A 22 21.23 -2.60 -7.97
N GLU A 23 20.76 -2.68 -9.22
CA GLU A 23 21.44 -2.08 -10.37
C GLU A 23 21.14 -0.58 -10.45
N ASN A 24 22.17 0.26 -10.54
CA ASN A 24 21.99 1.72 -10.52
C ASN A 24 21.09 2.27 -11.64
N ASP A 25 20.98 1.55 -12.75
CA ASP A 25 20.25 1.93 -13.96
C ASP A 25 18.92 1.18 -14.13
N TRP A 26 18.44 0.44 -13.12
CA TRP A 26 17.21 -0.36 -13.22
C TRP A 26 15.99 0.45 -13.70
N LYS A 27 15.94 1.74 -13.38
CA LYS A 27 14.86 2.66 -13.78
C LYS A 27 14.81 2.89 -15.30
N ASN A 28 15.95 2.76 -15.98
CA ASN A 28 16.02 2.87 -17.45
C ASN A 28 15.50 1.60 -18.14
N LYS A 29 15.40 0.50 -17.40
CA LYS A 29 14.92 -0.80 -17.88
C LYS A 29 13.39 -0.95 -17.75
N VAL A 30 12.70 0.01 -17.14
CA VAL A 30 11.25 -0.05 -16.90
C VAL A 30 10.57 1.24 -17.33
N ASN A 31 9.31 1.13 -17.75
CA ASN A 31 8.44 2.30 -17.97
C ASN A 31 7.30 2.35 -16.95
N PHE A 32 7.64 2.41 -15.67
CA PHE A 32 6.68 2.45 -14.58
C PHE A 32 6.14 3.87 -14.32
N PRO A 33 4.89 4.01 -13.82
CA PRO A 33 4.41 5.27 -13.31
C PRO A 33 5.34 5.81 -12.19
N SER A 34 5.55 7.12 -12.13
CA SER A 34 6.49 7.74 -11.17
C SER A 34 6.20 7.39 -9.72
N ARG A 35 4.92 7.17 -9.37
CA ARG A 35 4.51 6.68 -8.04
C ARG A 35 5.14 5.31 -7.73
N VAL A 36 5.11 4.38 -8.67
CA VAL A 36 5.63 3.02 -8.51
C VAL A 36 7.14 3.07 -8.33
N VAL A 37 7.84 3.84 -9.17
CA VAL A 37 9.30 4.04 -9.06
C VAL A 37 9.66 4.59 -7.69
N ARG A 38 9.02 5.69 -7.27
CA ARG A 38 9.26 6.31 -5.95
C ARG A 38 9.03 5.33 -4.80
N LEU A 39 8.03 4.47 -4.89
CA LEU A 39 7.74 3.48 -3.85
C LEU A 39 8.81 2.38 -3.81
N LEU A 40 9.27 1.89 -4.96
CA LEU A 40 10.36 0.90 -5.03
C LEU A 40 11.70 1.47 -4.53
N GLU A 41 11.91 2.78 -4.64
CA GLU A 41 13.09 3.49 -4.10
C GLU A 41 13.05 3.71 -2.58
N ASP A 42 11.89 3.57 -1.93
CA ASP A 42 11.69 3.82 -0.50
C ASP A 42 12.27 2.69 0.36
N THR A 43 13.59 2.50 0.25
CA THR A 43 14.36 1.41 0.88
C THR A 43 14.32 1.44 2.40
N GLU A 44 13.93 2.56 3.01
CA GLU A 44 13.71 2.65 4.44
C GLU A 44 12.49 1.82 4.89
N LYS A 45 11.45 1.73 4.05
CA LYS A 45 10.21 0.99 4.36
C LYS A 45 10.27 -0.48 3.99
N TRP A 46 10.92 -0.80 2.87
CA TRP A 46 10.99 -2.14 2.30
C TRP A 46 12.12 -2.24 1.28
N THR A 47 12.76 -3.40 1.17
CA THR A 47 13.94 -3.60 0.31
C THR A 47 13.77 -4.82 -0.58
N PRO A 48 12.95 -4.74 -1.64
CA PRO A 48 12.89 -5.81 -2.64
C PRO A 48 14.23 -5.90 -3.38
N GLN A 49 14.70 -7.10 -3.64
CA GLN A 49 15.94 -7.36 -4.38
C GLN A 49 15.69 -7.35 -5.89
N ALA A 50 14.51 -7.81 -6.31
CA ALA A 50 14.13 -7.84 -7.71
C ALA A 50 12.61 -7.69 -7.90
N VAL A 51 12.23 -7.30 -9.12
CA VAL A 51 10.85 -7.27 -9.60
C VAL A 51 10.77 -8.01 -10.92
N PHE A 52 9.86 -8.98 -11.04
CA PHE A 52 9.46 -9.51 -12.34
C PHE A 52 8.26 -8.74 -12.86
N CYS A 53 8.33 -8.34 -14.12
CA CYS A 53 7.42 -7.40 -14.75
C CYS A 53 6.89 -7.97 -16.06
N LEU A 54 5.60 -7.81 -16.30
CA LEU A 54 4.97 -8.13 -17.58
C LEU A 54 4.24 -6.89 -18.07
N ASP A 55 4.44 -6.50 -19.33
CA ASP A 55 3.85 -5.29 -19.94
C ASP A 55 4.05 -4.01 -19.10
N ASN A 56 5.26 -3.79 -18.59
CA ASN A 56 5.59 -2.67 -17.70
C ASN A 56 4.72 -2.59 -16.43
N LYS A 57 4.23 -3.73 -15.93
CA LYS A 57 3.55 -3.83 -14.64
C LYS A 57 4.30 -4.77 -13.70
N PRO A 58 4.58 -4.36 -12.45
CA PRO A 58 5.10 -5.27 -11.44
C PRO A 58 4.18 -6.47 -11.27
N LEU A 59 4.72 -7.68 -11.39
CA LEU A 59 3.96 -8.92 -11.24
C LEU A 59 4.40 -9.71 -10.00
N ILE A 60 5.71 -9.82 -9.80
CA ILE A 60 6.31 -10.50 -8.66
C ILE A 60 7.34 -9.61 -8.00
N LEU A 61 7.26 -9.47 -6.68
CA LEU A 61 8.31 -8.88 -5.86
C LEU A 61 9.10 -9.99 -5.18
N PHE A 62 10.43 -9.87 -5.21
CA PHE A 62 11.34 -10.82 -4.58
C PHE A 62 12.05 -10.18 -3.39
N PHE A 63 11.97 -10.86 -2.24
CA PHE A 63 12.64 -10.47 -1.01
C PHE A 63 13.59 -11.57 -0.54
N ASP A 64 14.79 -11.19 -0.12
CA ASP A 64 15.80 -12.08 0.46
C ASP A 64 16.16 -11.61 1.87
N ASN A 65 15.85 -12.47 2.85
CA ASN A 65 16.03 -12.29 4.28
C ASN A 65 15.65 -10.87 4.77
N PRO A 66 14.42 -10.41 4.48
CA PRO A 66 14.05 -9.04 4.82
C PRO A 66 13.96 -8.84 6.33
N LYS A 67 14.26 -7.62 6.77
CA LYS A 67 14.12 -7.23 8.17
C LYS A 67 12.67 -6.80 8.47
N LYS A 68 12.24 -6.94 9.73
CA LYS A 68 10.95 -6.41 10.23
C LYS A 68 9.72 -6.90 9.44
N PRO A 69 9.42 -8.22 9.45
CA PRO A 69 8.42 -8.83 8.57
C PRO A 69 7.03 -8.16 8.64
N LYS A 70 6.55 -7.82 9.84
CA LYS A 70 5.23 -7.18 9.99
C LYS A 70 5.11 -5.83 9.26
N TYR A 71 6.15 -4.99 9.31
CA TYR A 71 6.16 -3.71 8.60
C TYR A 71 6.26 -3.92 7.08
N LEU A 72 7.06 -4.89 6.67
CA LEU A 72 7.20 -5.27 5.27
C LEU A 72 5.85 -5.70 4.65
N HIS A 73 5.12 -6.61 5.29
CA HIS A 73 3.83 -7.09 4.78
C HIS A 73 2.83 -5.94 4.56
N LYS A 74 2.76 -5.00 5.51
CA LYS A 74 1.93 -3.80 5.38
C LYS A 74 2.41 -2.87 4.27
N ALA A 75 3.72 -2.67 4.13
CA ALA A 75 4.30 -1.84 3.06
C ALA A 75 3.97 -2.41 1.68
N ILE A 76 4.07 -3.74 1.51
CA ILE A 76 3.72 -4.42 0.26
C ILE A 76 2.22 -4.31 -0.04
N TRP A 77 1.35 -4.49 0.95
CA TRP A 77 -0.08 -4.33 0.72
C TRP A 77 -0.44 -2.89 0.31
N ASN A 78 0.21 -1.90 0.91
CA ASN A 78 0.08 -0.48 0.55
C ASN A 78 0.68 -0.13 -0.81
N PHE A 79 1.69 -0.89 -1.28
CA PHE A 79 2.24 -0.74 -2.63
C PHE A 79 1.15 -1.01 -3.66
N ASN A 80 0.38 -2.09 -3.49
CA ASN A 80 -0.82 -2.41 -4.28
C ASN A 80 -0.60 -2.45 -5.81
N GLU A 81 0.61 -2.78 -6.28
CA GLU A 81 0.86 -2.93 -7.73
C GLU A 81 1.18 -4.39 -8.11
N ALA A 82 1.84 -5.15 -7.24
CA ALA A 82 2.26 -6.53 -7.52
C ALA A 82 1.35 -7.57 -6.81
N PRO A 83 0.71 -8.49 -7.55
CA PRO A 83 -0.15 -9.52 -6.97
C PRO A 83 0.62 -10.60 -6.20
N ILE A 84 1.86 -10.91 -6.60
CA ILE A 84 2.63 -12.02 -6.04
C ILE A 84 3.86 -11.48 -5.32
N VAL A 85 4.15 -12.06 -4.17
CA VAL A 85 5.31 -11.72 -3.36
C VAL A 85 6.01 -13.01 -2.98
N VAL A 86 7.30 -13.10 -3.26
CA VAL A 86 8.12 -14.24 -2.85
C VAL A 86 9.15 -13.77 -1.84
N ILE A 87 9.12 -14.35 -0.65
CA ILE A 87 10.07 -14.06 0.42
C ILE A 87 10.89 -15.31 0.70
N ILE A 88 12.21 -15.16 0.67
CA ILE A 88 13.17 -16.16 1.11
C ILE A 88 13.65 -15.76 2.52
N GLU A 89 13.45 -16.62 3.51
CA GLU A 89 13.96 -16.45 4.88
C GLU A 89 14.67 -17.74 5.31
N ASN A 90 15.97 -17.65 5.65
CA ASN A 90 16.78 -18.80 6.05
C ASN A 90 16.60 -20.00 5.10
N ASP A 91 16.75 -19.74 3.79
CA ASP A 91 16.59 -20.73 2.71
C ASP A 91 15.15 -21.26 2.48
N LEU A 92 14.16 -20.85 3.29
CA LEU A 92 12.76 -21.22 3.15
C LEU A 92 12.02 -20.19 2.31
N VAL A 93 11.22 -20.68 1.35
CA VAL A 93 10.48 -19.84 0.42
C VAL A 93 9.02 -19.81 0.82
N THR A 94 8.48 -18.62 0.98
CA THR A 94 7.05 -18.40 1.18
C THR A 94 6.53 -17.46 0.10
N VAL A 95 5.40 -17.86 -0.49
CA VAL A 95 4.69 -17.07 -1.49
C VAL A 95 3.45 -16.47 -0.84
N PHE A 96 3.28 -15.17 -1.02
CA PHE A 96 2.15 -14.41 -0.52
C PHE A 96 1.39 -13.72 -1.64
N ASN A 97 0.12 -13.43 -1.35
CA ASN A 97 -0.72 -12.55 -2.14
C ASN A 97 -0.45 -11.11 -1.74
N GLY A 98 0.14 -10.32 -2.63
CA GLY A 98 0.46 -8.90 -2.41
C GLY A 98 -0.77 -8.00 -2.29
N PHE A 99 -1.95 -8.47 -2.72
CA PHE A 99 -3.20 -7.73 -2.62
C PHE A 99 -4.04 -8.07 -1.41
N ALA A 100 -3.69 -9.09 -0.63
CA ALA A 100 -4.53 -9.54 0.47
C ALA A 100 -3.77 -9.58 1.78
N ILE A 101 -4.37 -9.01 2.83
CA ILE A 101 -3.91 -9.10 4.22
C ILE A 101 -4.85 -10.00 5.01
N ASP A 102 -4.30 -10.79 5.93
CA ASP A 102 -5.03 -11.49 6.97
C ASP A 102 -5.28 -10.52 8.13
N GLU A 103 -6.54 -10.29 8.48
CA GLU A 103 -6.93 -9.25 9.43
C GLU A 103 -6.59 -9.60 10.88
N ASN A 104 -6.39 -10.89 11.19
CA ASN A 104 -6.03 -11.34 12.53
C ASN A 104 -4.53 -11.20 12.79
N THR A 105 -3.72 -11.51 11.77
CA THR A 105 -2.26 -11.51 11.89
C THR A 105 -1.62 -10.21 11.41
N GLU A 106 -2.36 -9.41 10.62
CA GLU A 106 -1.85 -8.23 9.89
C GLU A 106 -0.69 -8.56 8.94
N LEU A 107 -0.62 -9.81 8.47
CA LEU A 107 0.36 -10.28 7.48
C LEU A 107 -0.31 -10.48 6.12
N LEU A 108 0.48 -10.50 5.04
CA LEU A 108 -0.07 -10.86 3.73
C LEU A 108 -0.62 -12.30 3.78
N LYS A 109 -1.71 -12.56 3.05
CA LYS A 109 -2.24 -13.93 2.95
C LYS A 109 -1.24 -14.82 2.24
N LYS A 110 -0.91 -15.94 2.86
CA LYS A 110 -0.01 -16.95 2.30
C LYS A 110 -0.72 -17.70 1.17
N LEU A 111 -0.08 -17.76 0.00
CA LEU A 111 -0.51 -18.58 -1.14
C LEU A 111 0.10 -19.99 -1.06
N GLY A 112 1.32 -20.10 -0.53
CA GLY A 112 1.99 -21.39 -0.36
C GLY A 112 3.49 -21.25 -0.13
N SER A 113 4.24 -22.29 -0.49
CA SER A 113 5.69 -22.36 -0.33
C SER A 113 6.36 -22.84 -1.62
N ASN A 114 7.33 -23.75 -1.53
CA ASN A 114 8.02 -24.32 -2.68
C ASN A 114 7.11 -25.09 -3.67
N ASP A 115 5.97 -25.56 -3.18
CA ASP A 115 4.94 -26.31 -3.91
C ASP A 115 4.23 -25.45 -4.96
N VAL A 116 3.99 -24.17 -4.66
CA VAL A 116 3.28 -23.25 -5.58
C VAL A 116 4.19 -22.64 -6.65
N LEU A 117 5.51 -22.74 -6.50
CA LEU A 117 6.47 -22.14 -7.45
C LEU A 117 6.30 -22.69 -8.87
N ASN A 118 5.87 -23.95 -9.01
CA ASN A 118 5.58 -24.55 -10.31
C ASN A 118 4.41 -23.86 -11.04
N ASP A 119 3.55 -23.14 -10.32
CA ASP A 119 2.46 -22.34 -10.88
C ASP A 119 2.87 -20.91 -11.21
N LEU A 120 4.10 -20.52 -10.85
CA LEU A 120 4.66 -19.19 -11.04
C LEU A 120 5.80 -19.19 -12.08
N ASN A 121 5.96 -20.26 -12.87
CA ASN A 121 6.97 -20.25 -13.92
C ASN A 121 6.63 -19.24 -15.02
N TYR A 122 7.65 -18.79 -15.75
CA TYR A 122 7.54 -17.75 -16.77
C TYR A 122 6.40 -18.03 -17.75
N PHE A 123 6.30 -19.25 -18.27
CA PHE A 123 5.26 -19.63 -19.21
C PHE A 123 3.84 -19.47 -18.63
N LYS A 124 3.59 -19.94 -17.40
CA LYS A 124 2.27 -19.82 -16.76
C LYS A 124 1.91 -18.38 -16.42
N LEU A 125 2.89 -17.56 -16.03
CA LEU A 125 2.69 -16.13 -15.78
C LEU A 125 2.29 -15.40 -17.05
N VAL A 126 3.04 -15.59 -18.15
CA VAL A 126 2.81 -14.89 -19.43
C VAL A 126 1.50 -15.33 -20.08
N THR A 127 1.17 -16.62 -20.00
CA THR A 127 -0.09 -17.17 -20.55
C THR A 127 -1.32 -16.88 -19.69
N GLY A 128 -1.16 -16.31 -18.49
CA GLY A 128 -2.26 -16.03 -17.59
C GLY A 128 -2.76 -17.21 -16.75
N LYS A 129 -2.26 -18.44 -16.99
CA LYS A 129 -2.66 -19.66 -16.27
C LYS A 129 -2.52 -19.55 -14.75
N THR A 130 -1.52 -18.82 -14.28
CA THR A 130 -1.36 -18.51 -12.84
C THR A 130 -2.59 -17.77 -12.31
N PHE A 131 -3.03 -16.73 -13.01
CA PHE A 131 -4.15 -15.89 -12.58
C PHE A 131 -5.49 -16.61 -12.71
N GLU A 132 -5.65 -17.49 -13.70
CA GLU A 132 -6.83 -18.37 -13.79
C GLU A 132 -6.92 -19.29 -12.56
N LYS A 133 -5.80 -19.92 -12.17
CA LYS A 133 -5.76 -20.83 -11.02
C LYS A 133 -6.04 -20.13 -9.70
N TYR A 134 -5.46 -18.96 -9.49
CA TYR A 134 -5.56 -18.18 -8.25
C TYR A 134 -6.57 -17.02 -8.33
N ASN A 135 -7.54 -17.09 -9.24
CA ASN A 135 -8.49 -15.99 -9.50
C ASN A 135 -9.21 -15.53 -8.23
N ASN A 136 -9.61 -16.46 -7.37
CA ASN A 136 -10.28 -16.15 -6.10
C ASN A 136 -9.37 -15.40 -5.12
N ASP A 137 -8.07 -15.68 -5.14
CA ASP A 137 -7.08 -15.01 -4.30
C ASP A 137 -6.82 -13.59 -4.80
N PHE A 138 -6.67 -13.39 -6.12
CA PHE A 138 -6.36 -12.09 -6.72
C PHE A 138 -7.58 -11.21 -6.99
N THR A 139 -8.68 -11.46 -6.29
CA THR A 139 -9.90 -10.65 -6.36
C THR A 139 -9.64 -9.19 -6.01
N TYR A 140 -10.22 -8.27 -6.79
CA TYR A 140 -10.06 -6.83 -6.62
C TYR A 140 -10.46 -6.36 -5.22
N GLN A 141 -11.43 -7.03 -4.59
CA GLN A 141 -11.96 -6.71 -3.27
C GLN A 141 -10.93 -6.87 -2.15
N ASN A 142 -9.86 -7.63 -2.37
CA ASN A 142 -8.78 -7.77 -1.39
C ASN A 142 -7.89 -6.52 -1.34
N ARG A 143 -7.78 -5.79 -2.45
CA ARG A 143 -6.83 -4.68 -2.62
C ARG A 143 -7.09 -3.55 -1.64
N VAL A 144 -6.01 -2.88 -1.23
CA VAL A 144 -6.05 -1.80 -0.23
C VAL A 144 -6.91 -0.63 -0.67
N ASP A 145 -6.84 -0.24 -1.94
CA ASP A 145 -7.62 0.86 -2.51
C ASP A 145 -9.12 0.56 -2.51
N TYR A 146 -9.52 -0.67 -2.88
CA TYR A 146 -10.90 -1.12 -2.73
C TYR A 146 -11.36 -1.02 -1.28
N LYS A 147 -10.60 -1.59 -0.34
CA LYS A 147 -10.95 -1.55 1.09
C LYS A 147 -11.04 -0.11 1.62
N LEU A 148 -10.14 0.78 1.22
CA LEU A 148 -10.16 2.20 1.59
C LEU A 148 -11.39 2.92 1.06
N LEU A 149 -11.70 2.76 -0.23
CA LEU A 149 -12.91 3.35 -0.83
C LEU A 149 -14.17 2.81 -0.17
N LYS A 150 -14.21 1.51 0.13
CA LYS A 150 -15.32 0.87 0.81
C LYS A 150 -15.52 1.42 2.22
N ASN A 151 -14.45 1.60 2.99
CA ASN A 151 -14.50 2.22 4.32
C ASN A 151 -15.05 3.66 4.26
N ILE A 152 -14.68 4.45 3.24
CA ILE A 152 -15.21 5.81 3.03
C ILE A 152 -16.71 5.76 2.71
N GLU A 153 -17.12 4.87 1.81
CA GLU A 153 -18.52 4.66 1.43
C GLU A 153 -19.37 4.25 2.65
N ASP A 154 -18.91 3.27 3.41
CA ASP A 154 -19.63 2.76 4.58
C ASP A 154 -19.74 3.84 5.66
N THR A 155 -18.67 4.61 5.90
CA THR A 155 -18.71 5.75 6.83
C THR A 155 -19.71 6.82 6.36
N GLN A 156 -19.75 7.14 5.07
CA GLN A 156 -20.74 8.07 4.52
C GLN A 156 -22.16 7.56 4.75
N ASN A 157 -22.42 6.27 4.49
CA ASN A 157 -23.71 5.65 4.69
C ASN A 157 -24.17 5.71 6.15
N GLU A 158 -23.25 5.50 7.10
CA GLU A 158 -23.52 5.62 8.53
C GLU A 158 -23.88 7.07 8.92
N LEU A 159 -23.15 8.06 8.40
CA LEU A 159 -23.46 9.48 8.64
C LEU A 159 -24.85 9.88 8.11
N ILE A 160 -25.21 9.41 6.91
CA ILE A 160 -26.51 9.70 6.30
C ILE A 160 -27.63 9.04 7.09
N LYS A 161 -27.50 7.73 7.42
CA LYS A 161 -28.59 6.95 8.03
C LYS A 161 -28.80 7.27 9.51
N LYS A 162 -27.73 7.51 10.27
CA LYS A 162 -27.81 7.67 11.73
C LYS A 162 -27.88 9.12 12.21
N ILE A 163 -27.28 10.04 11.46
CA ILE A 163 -27.15 11.46 11.85
C ILE A 163 -28.03 12.36 10.98
N ASP A 164 -28.73 11.79 9.98
CA ASP A 164 -29.58 12.51 9.02
C ASP A 164 -28.83 13.60 8.25
N PHE A 165 -27.53 13.34 7.97
CA PHE A 165 -26.76 14.22 7.10
C PHE A 165 -27.19 14.01 5.65
N ASN A 166 -27.41 15.10 4.92
CA ASN A 166 -27.45 14.99 3.47
C ASN A 166 -26.07 14.57 2.93
N ARG A 167 -26.05 13.91 1.77
CA ARG A 167 -24.82 13.38 1.16
C ARG A 167 -23.74 14.45 0.96
N LYS A 168 -24.12 15.68 0.62
CA LYS A 168 -23.18 16.80 0.41
C LYS A 168 -22.44 17.16 1.70
N THR A 169 -23.16 17.25 2.82
CA THR A 169 -22.58 17.53 4.14
C THR A 169 -21.68 16.40 4.61
N ALA A 170 -22.11 15.14 4.46
CA ALA A 170 -21.29 13.97 4.79
C ALA A 170 -19.97 13.95 4.01
N ASN A 171 -20.02 14.21 2.70
CA ASN A 171 -18.84 14.32 1.85
C ASN A 171 -17.90 15.45 2.25
N ALA A 172 -18.46 16.63 2.55
CA ALA A 172 -17.66 17.76 3.00
C ALA A 172 -16.94 17.47 4.31
N LEU A 173 -17.60 16.80 5.26
CA LEU A 173 -16.99 16.39 6.52
C LEU A 173 -15.88 15.35 6.32
N LEU A 174 -16.16 14.28 5.57
CA LEU A 174 -15.16 13.24 5.29
C LEU A 174 -13.95 13.81 4.55
N GLY A 175 -14.17 14.68 3.56
CA GLY A 175 -13.09 15.36 2.84
C GLY A 175 -12.20 16.19 3.76
N LYS A 176 -12.79 16.95 4.70
CA LYS A 176 -12.03 17.69 5.71
C LYS A 176 -11.21 16.77 6.62
N ILE A 177 -11.80 15.67 7.08
CA ILE A 177 -11.10 14.70 7.95
C ILE A 177 -9.94 14.04 7.22
N ILE A 178 -10.14 13.62 5.96
CA ILE A 178 -9.09 13.03 5.12
C ILE A 178 -7.97 14.05 4.87
N PHE A 179 -8.31 15.31 4.60
CA PHE A 179 -7.32 16.37 4.44
C PHE A 179 -6.49 16.58 5.69
N ILE A 180 -7.10 16.63 6.87
CA ILE A 180 -6.38 16.76 8.14
C ILE A 180 -5.47 15.56 8.37
N ARG A 181 -5.98 14.36 8.08
CA ARG A 181 -5.19 13.13 8.19
C ARG A 181 -3.97 13.16 7.27
N TYR A 182 -4.12 13.69 6.05
CA TYR A 182 -3.02 13.90 5.13
C TYR A 182 -1.95 14.85 5.69
N LEU A 183 -2.35 15.97 6.32
CA LEU A 183 -1.40 16.90 6.95
C LEU A 183 -0.62 16.22 8.09
N ILE A 184 -1.31 15.42 8.91
CA ILE A 184 -0.70 14.62 9.98
C ILE A 184 0.33 13.64 9.41
N ASP A 185 -0.03 12.87 8.39
CA ASP A 185 0.88 11.87 7.79
C ASP A 185 2.09 12.51 7.09
N ARG A 186 2.04 13.82 6.80
CA ARG A 186 3.15 14.63 6.26
C ARG A 186 3.96 15.34 7.34
N ASN A 187 3.67 15.12 8.62
CA ASN A 187 4.29 15.80 9.75
C ASN A 187 4.21 17.34 9.62
N VAL A 188 3.08 17.84 9.10
CA VAL A 188 2.84 19.29 9.02
C VAL A 188 2.56 19.82 10.42
N LYS A 189 3.28 20.88 10.81
CA LYS A 189 3.02 21.59 12.06
C LYS A 189 1.78 22.48 11.93
N LEU A 190 0.83 22.32 12.84
CA LEU A 190 -0.40 23.10 12.89
C LEU A 190 -0.37 23.98 14.14
N ASN A 191 -0.60 25.28 13.96
CA ASN A 191 -0.67 26.28 15.03
C ASN A 191 -2.12 26.51 15.47
N PHE A 192 -2.71 25.50 16.10
CA PHE A 192 -4.08 25.57 16.60
C PHE A 192 -4.09 25.81 18.10
N GLU A 193 -4.98 26.68 18.58
CA GLU A 193 -5.09 27.04 20.02
C GLU A 193 -3.79 27.60 20.63
N GLY A 194 -2.95 28.24 19.81
CA GLY A 194 -1.70 28.89 20.25
C GLY A 194 -0.52 27.94 20.43
N GLU A 195 -0.67 26.67 20.05
CA GLU A 195 0.41 25.67 20.07
C GLU A 195 0.75 25.22 18.65
N SER A 196 2.00 25.42 18.22
CA SER A 196 2.51 24.89 16.95
C SER A 196 3.14 23.52 17.18
N LYS A 197 2.49 22.47 16.69
CA LYS A 197 2.98 21.09 16.83
C LYS A 197 2.56 20.20 15.66
N GLU A 198 3.25 19.06 15.53
CA GLU A 198 2.79 17.94 14.71
C GLU A 198 1.68 17.22 15.46
N TRP A 199 0.57 16.99 14.76
CA TRP A 199 -0.58 16.32 15.35
C TRP A 199 -0.50 14.81 15.13
N THR A 200 -1.10 14.05 16.04
CA THR A 200 -1.21 12.60 15.96
C THR A 200 -2.63 12.15 15.61
N ASN A 201 -2.76 10.89 15.21
CA ASN A 201 -4.07 10.28 14.94
C ASN A 201 -4.98 10.30 16.16
N SER A 202 -4.42 10.04 17.33
CA SER A 202 -5.16 10.07 18.59
C SER A 202 -5.72 11.47 18.85
N GLU A 203 -4.92 12.51 18.64
CA GLU A 203 -5.36 13.91 18.79
C GLU A 203 -6.48 14.28 17.81
N LEU A 204 -6.40 13.85 16.55
CA LEU A 204 -7.51 14.02 15.60
C LEU A 204 -8.77 13.30 16.10
N CYS A 205 -8.66 12.07 16.59
CA CYS A 205 -9.81 11.36 17.16
C CYS A 205 -10.39 12.07 18.39
N TYR A 206 -9.55 12.65 19.25
CA TYR A 206 -10.02 13.44 20.39
C TYR A 206 -10.70 14.73 19.96
N LEU A 207 -10.15 15.42 18.96
CA LEU A 207 -10.76 16.62 18.37
C LEU A 207 -12.18 16.33 17.87
N LEU A 208 -12.35 15.26 17.08
CA LEU A 208 -13.63 14.88 16.46
C LEU A 208 -14.72 14.50 17.46
N ARG A 209 -14.38 14.22 18.73
CA ARG A 209 -15.35 13.98 19.80
C ARG A 209 -15.96 15.27 20.36
N ASP A 210 -15.32 16.42 20.13
CA ASP A 210 -15.83 17.73 20.52
C ASP A 210 -16.27 18.53 19.29
N LYS A 211 -17.58 18.66 19.12
CA LYS A 211 -18.19 19.41 18.01
C LYS A 211 -17.72 20.87 17.96
N LYS A 212 -17.67 21.56 19.11
CA LYS A 212 -17.31 22.99 19.14
C LYS A 212 -15.85 23.17 18.78
N ARG A 213 -14.97 22.33 19.32
CA ARG A 213 -13.54 22.37 19.02
C ARG A 213 -13.25 21.98 17.56
N THR A 214 -13.96 20.98 17.04
CA THR A 214 -13.87 20.57 15.62
C THR A 214 -14.23 21.72 14.67
N LEU A 215 -15.31 22.45 14.95
CA LEU A 215 -15.70 23.60 14.13
C LEU A 215 -14.65 24.70 14.14
N LYS A 216 -14.13 25.06 15.32
CA LYS A 216 -13.02 26.03 15.44
C LYS A 216 -11.78 25.58 14.67
N PHE A 217 -11.47 24.29 14.67
CA PHE A 217 -10.35 23.74 13.93
C PHE A 217 -10.56 23.86 12.42
N PHE A 218 -11.78 23.60 11.93
CA PHE A 218 -12.10 23.80 10.52
C PHE A 218 -12.04 25.26 10.08
N GLU A 219 -12.46 26.18 10.94
CA GLU A 219 -12.32 27.63 10.72
C GLU A 219 -10.84 28.02 10.65
N TYR A 220 -10.02 27.55 11.59
CA TYR A 220 -8.57 27.73 11.56
C TYR A 220 -7.96 27.26 10.25
N LEU A 221 -8.29 26.06 9.76
CA LEU A 221 -7.73 25.56 8.49
C LEU A 221 -8.16 26.37 7.25
N GLN A 222 -9.22 27.16 7.34
CA GLN A 222 -9.73 27.99 6.24
C GLN A 222 -9.25 29.45 6.32
N ASP A 223 -8.73 29.87 7.46
CA ASP A 223 -8.26 31.23 7.69
C ASP A 223 -6.99 31.49 6.86
N LYS A 224 -7.02 32.50 5.98
CA LYS A 224 -5.91 32.84 5.08
C LYS A 224 -4.80 33.62 5.76
N ASP A 225 -5.09 34.24 6.90
CA ASP A 225 -4.15 35.13 7.59
C ASP A 225 -3.50 34.42 8.78
N LYS A 226 -4.23 33.50 9.42
CA LYS A 226 -3.81 32.81 10.65
C LYS A 226 -3.83 31.29 10.55
N GLY A 227 -4.39 30.75 9.46
CA GLY A 227 -4.63 29.33 9.28
C GLY A 227 -3.50 28.58 8.60
N PHE A 228 -3.84 27.43 8.03
CA PHE A 228 -2.90 26.64 7.22
C PHE A 228 -2.65 27.33 5.88
N ASN A 229 -1.64 28.20 5.83
CA ASN A 229 -1.07 28.73 4.60
C ASN A 229 -0.05 27.68 4.11
N GLY A 230 -0.44 26.88 3.12
CA GLY A 230 0.35 25.76 2.61
C GLY A 230 1.60 26.19 1.84
N ASP A 231 2.54 26.84 2.54
CA ASP A 231 3.92 27.07 2.09
C ASP A 231 4.75 25.78 2.16
#